data_AF-A0A7X6YSJ8-F1
#
_entry.id   AF-A0A7X6YSJ8-F1
#
_cell.length_a   1.000
_cell.length_b   1.000
_cell.length_c   1.000
_cell.angle_alpha   90.00
_cell.angle_beta   90.00
_cell.angle_gamma   90.00
#
_symmetry.space_group_name_H-M   'P 1'
#
loop_
_entity.id
_entity.type
_entity.pdbx_description
1 polymer ?
#
loop_
_entity_poly.entity_id
_entity_poly.type
_entity_poly.pdbx_seq_one_letter_code
_entity_poly.pdbx_strand_id
1 'polypeptide(L)'
;MKALVIVLNIDDYLEDILTILANNKVKGATIIDSQGMGSAIVNNEISSIPLFSSLKMLLSERHPRNKTIFSVIHNDDILNNVVAEIQALLRKDHHQGIGFMFTVPVDNIFLIKNGN
;
A
#
# COMPACT_ATOMS: atom_id res chain seq x y z
N MET A 1 -2.74 -19.58 -1.29
CA MET A 1 -3.37 -18.31 -0.84
C MET A 1 -2.50 -17.18 -1.33
N LYS A 2 -2.97 -15.93 -1.36
CA LYS A 2 -2.13 -14.78 -1.75
C LYS A 2 -2.29 -13.65 -0.75
N ALA A 3 -1.18 -13.05 -0.34
CA ALA A 3 -1.20 -11.75 0.31
C ALA A 3 -1.29 -10.69 -0.77
N LEU A 4 -2.39 -9.94 -0.81
CA LEU A 4 -2.49 -8.72 -1.60
C LEU A 4 -1.80 -7.60 -0.80
N VAL A 5 -0.79 -6.98 -1.41
CA VAL A 5 -0.09 -5.82 -0.87
C VAL A 5 -0.43 -4.62 -1.74
N ILE A 6 -0.86 -3.54 -1.09
CA ILE A 6 -1.27 -2.27 -1.71
C ILE A 6 -0.36 -1.19 -1.14
N VAL A 7 0.45 -0.58 -1.99
CA VAL A 7 1.30 0.55 -1.64
C VAL A 7 0.63 1.81 -2.14
N LEU A 8 0.25 2.69 -1.22
CA LEU A 8 -0.48 3.92 -1.49
C LEU A 8 0.40 5.12 -1.12
N ASN A 9 0.64 6.01 -2.08
CA ASN A 9 1.49 7.20 -1.90
C ASN A 9 0.71 8.44 -1.42
N ILE A 10 -0.63 8.40 -1.48
CA ILE A 10 -1.54 9.46 -1.03
C ILE A 10 -2.69 8.82 -0.25
N ASP A 11 -2.93 9.26 0.98
CA ASP A 11 -3.86 8.60 1.91
C ASP A 11 -5.34 8.87 1.64
N ASP A 12 -5.66 9.77 0.71
CA ASP A 12 -7.03 10.13 0.30
C ASP A 12 -7.91 8.91 -0.05
N TYR A 13 -7.33 7.83 -0.61
CA TYR A 13 -8.06 6.62 -1.01
C TYR A 13 -8.10 5.52 0.04
N LEU A 14 -7.52 5.75 1.23
CA LEU A 14 -7.39 4.71 2.23
C LEU A 14 -8.76 4.16 2.64
N GLU A 15 -9.73 5.04 2.94
CA GLU A 15 -11.06 4.65 3.39
C GLU A 15 -11.84 3.88 2.30
N ASP A 16 -11.77 4.34 1.05
CA ASP A 16 -12.42 3.66 -0.08
C ASP A 16 -11.84 2.27 -0.32
N ILE A 17 -10.50 2.12 -0.24
CA ILE A 17 -9.83 0.82 -0.38
C ILE A 17 -10.26 -0.13 0.74
N LEU A 18 -10.32 0.34 1.99
CA LEU A 18 -10.79 -0.47 3.11
C LEU A 18 -12.26 -0.87 2.95
N THR A 19 -13.08 0.03 2.41
CA THR A 19 -14.50 -0.23 2.10
C THR A 19 -14.65 -1.30 1.03
N ILE A 20 -13.84 -1.25 -0.04
CA ILE A 20 -13.82 -2.28 -1.09
C ILE A 20 -13.46 -3.65 -0.50
N LEU A 21 -12.44 -3.71 0.36
CA LEU A 21 -12.04 -4.95 1.04
C LEU A 21 -13.19 -5.51 1.90
N ALA A 22 -13.85 -4.65 2.69
CA ALA A 22 -14.97 -5.04 3.53
C ALA A 22 -16.17 -5.55 2.72
N ASN A 23 -16.55 -4.85 1.64
CA ASN A 23 -17.64 -5.22 0.75
C ASN A 23 -17.40 -6.57 0.05
N ASN A 24 -16.13 -6.86 -0.26
CA ASN A 24 -15.67 -8.13 -0.81
C ASN A 24 -15.52 -9.24 0.24
N LYS A 25 -15.95 -9.02 1.49
CA LYS A 25 -15.87 -9.96 2.61
C LYS A 25 -14.44 -10.43 2.91
N VAL A 26 -13.45 -9.57 2.66
CA VAL A 26 -12.07 -9.81 3.09
C VAL A 26 -12.03 -9.71 4.61
N LYS A 27 -11.56 -10.76 5.29
CA LYS A 27 -11.71 -10.94 6.75
C LYS A 27 -10.95 -9.90 7.59
N GLY A 28 -9.93 -9.27 7.03
CA GLY A 28 -9.13 -8.26 7.73
C GLY A 28 -7.98 -7.78 6.87
N ALA A 29 -7.43 -6.63 7.23
CA ALA A 29 -6.25 -6.06 6.63
C ALA A 29 -5.39 -5.42 7.71
N THR A 30 -4.09 -5.32 7.45
CA THR A 30 -3.15 -4.60 8.30
C THR A 30 -2.60 -3.42 7.51
N ILE A 31 -2.49 -2.28 8.18
CA ILE A 31 -2.03 -1.02 7.60
C ILE A 31 -0.75 -0.63 8.32
N ILE A 32 0.29 -0.28 7.57
CA ILE A 32 1.59 0.17 8.09
C ILE A 32 1.91 1.53 7.50
N ASP A 33 2.41 2.43 8.35
CA ASP A 33 3.08 3.66 7.90
C ASP A 33 4.39 3.31 7.19
N SER A 34 4.51 3.75 5.94
CA SER A 34 5.62 3.40 5.05
C SER A 34 6.22 4.65 4.40
N GLN A 35 7.37 4.48 3.75
CA GLN A 35 8.07 5.57 3.07
C GLN A 35 8.64 5.08 1.74
N GLY A 36 8.50 5.90 0.69
CA GLY A 36 9.18 5.67 -0.57
C GLY A 36 10.68 6.00 -0.50
N MET A 37 11.48 5.33 -1.32
CA MET A 37 12.95 5.48 -1.34
C MET A 37 13.42 6.94 -1.46
N GLY A 38 12.79 7.75 -2.34
CA GLY A 38 13.18 9.15 -2.53
C GLY A 38 13.01 9.99 -1.25
N SER A 39 11.91 9.79 -0.53
CA SER A 39 11.67 10.46 0.75
C SER A 39 12.63 9.97 1.83
N ALA A 40 12.97 8.67 1.86
CA ALA A 40 13.93 8.11 2.81
C ALA A 40 15.34 8.68 2.63
N ILE A 41 15.82 8.80 1.38
CA ILE A 41 17.14 9.36 1.06
C ILE A 41 17.26 10.81 1.52
N VAL A 42 16.22 11.61 1.26
CA VAL A 42 16.17 13.04 1.60
C VAL A 42 16.11 13.27 3.11
N ASN A 43 15.31 12.48 3.82
CA ASN A 43 15.07 12.65 5.25
C ASN A 43 16.17 12.05 6.13
N ASN A 44 16.83 10.98 5.69
CA ASN A 44 17.87 10.29 6.47
C ASN A 44 19.29 10.79 6.14
N GLU A 45 19.42 11.93 5.45
CA GLU A 45 20.71 12.52 5.03
C GLU A 45 21.68 11.49 4.43
N ILE A 46 21.17 10.62 3.55
CA ILE A 46 22.00 9.71 2.75
C ILE A 46 22.73 10.58 1.71
N SER A 47 23.74 11.28 2.19
CA SER A 47 24.54 12.33 1.54
C SER A 47 25.53 11.77 0.52
N SER A 48 25.62 10.44 0.41
CA SER A 48 26.48 9.74 -0.54
C SER A 48 25.93 9.70 -1.97
N ILE A 49 24.71 10.20 -2.22
CA ILE A 49 24.13 10.26 -3.57
C ILE A 49 24.02 11.74 -4.01
N PRO A 50 24.99 12.27 -4.79
CA PRO A 50 25.12 13.69 -5.10
C PRO A 50 23.89 14.31 -5.78
N LEU A 51 23.13 13.54 -6.55
CA LEU A 51 21.95 14.02 -7.27
C LEU A 51 20.80 14.42 -6.32
N PHE A 52 20.70 13.81 -5.14
CA PHE A 52 19.57 14.04 -4.22
C PHE A 52 19.79 15.27 -3.32
N SER A 53 21.03 15.74 -3.14
CA SER A 53 21.30 16.97 -2.36
C SER A 53 20.75 18.21 -3.08
N SER A 54 20.89 18.30 -4.40
CA SER A 54 20.34 19.37 -5.22
C SER A 54 18.82 19.36 -5.33
N LEU A 55 18.20 18.18 -5.19
CA LEU A 55 16.74 18.02 -5.20
C LEU A 55 16.13 17.99 -3.79
N LYS A 56 16.93 18.12 -2.72
CA LYS A 56 16.48 18.01 -1.32
C LYS A 56 15.29 18.93 -1.05
N MET A 57 15.38 20.21 -1.44
CA MET A 57 14.32 21.21 -1.26
C MET A 57 13.01 20.88 -2.00
N LEU A 58 13.09 20.34 -3.22
CA LEU A 58 11.92 19.92 -4.02
C LEU A 58 11.24 18.66 -3.47
N LEU A 59 12.00 17.81 -2.78
CA LEU A 59 11.54 16.51 -2.27
C LEU A 59 11.17 16.55 -0.78
N SER A 60 11.69 17.51 -0.01
CA SER A 60 11.47 17.66 1.44
C SER A 60 10.14 18.33 1.79
N GLU A 61 9.50 19.05 0.87
CA GLU A 61 8.20 19.69 1.12
C GLU A 61 7.03 18.70 1.15
N ARG A 62 7.26 17.48 0.67
CA ARG A 62 6.26 16.43 0.68
C ARG A 62 6.51 15.56 1.91
N HIS A 63 5.63 15.66 2.90
CA HIS A 63 5.41 14.65 3.94
C HIS A 63 4.23 13.69 3.62
N PRO A 64 4.15 13.03 2.44
CA PRO A 64 3.15 12.01 2.23
C PRO A 64 3.59 10.81 3.05
N ARG A 65 2.84 10.51 4.10
CA ARG A 65 2.97 9.23 4.80
C ARG A 65 2.34 8.19 3.89
N ASN A 66 3.18 7.49 3.12
CA ASN A 66 2.72 6.37 2.33
C ASN A 66 2.06 5.34 3.27
N LYS A 67 0.98 4.72 2.83
CA LYS A 67 0.34 3.63 3.54
C LYS A 67 0.58 2.34 2.78
N THR A 68 1.06 1.32 3.48
CA THR A 68 1.10 -0.03 2.93
C THR A 68 0.01 -0.84 3.61
N ILE A 69 -0.93 -1.34 2.82
CA ILE A 69 -2.05 -2.17 3.27
C ILE A 69 -1.76 -3.59 2.80
N PHE A 70 -1.94 -4.59 3.66
CA PHE A 70 -1.90 -5.97 3.21
C PHE A 70 -2.99 -6.82 3.84
N SER A 71 -3.48 -7.78 3.07
CA SER A 71 -4.46 -8.76 3.49
C SER A 71 -4.18 -10.10 2.84
N VAL A 72 -4.39 -11.19 3.58
CA VAL A 72 -4.28 -12.54 3.03
C VAL A 72 -5.64 -13.03 2.54
N ILE A 73 -5.74 -13.22 1.22
CA ILE A 73 -6.96 -13.61 0.53
C ILE A 73 -6.80 -15.05 0.02
N HIS A 74 -7.75 -15.92 0.35
CA HIS A 74 -7.69 -17.35 0.03
C HIS A 74 -8.30 -17.69 -1.33
N ASN A 75 -9.32 -16.93 -1.75
CA ASN A 75 -10.07 -17.17 -2.97
C ASN A 75 -9.57 -16.21 -4.07
N ASP A 76 -9.15 -16.76 -5.20
CA ASP A 76 -8.60 -15.99 -6.32
C ASP A 76 -9.65 -15.11 -7.01
N ASP A 77 -10.93 -15.50 -7.03
CA ASP A 77 -12.01 -14.69 -7.59
C ASP A 77 -12.26 -13.43 -6.75
N ILE A 78 -12.28 -13.57 -5.41
CA ILE A 78 -12.35 -12.43 -4.48
C ILE A 78 -11.15 -11.50 -4.68
N LEU A 79 -9.94 -12.07 -4.76
CA LEU A 79 -8.73 -11.30 -5.00
C LEU A 79 -8.82 -10.51 -6.31
N ASN A 80 -9.21 -11.16 -7.41
CA ASN A 80 -9.33 -10.52 -8.71
C ASN A 80 -10.40 -9.43 -8.71
N ASN A 81 -11.53 -9.65 -8.04
CA ASN A 81 -12.58 -8.64 -7.93
C ASN A 81 -12.12 -7.43 -7.12
N VAL A 82 -11.47 -7.64 -5.97
CA VAL A 82 -10.87 -6.56 -5.17
C VAL A 82 -9.87 -5.74 -6.00
N VAL A 83 -8.97 -6.42 -6.72
CA VAL A 83 -7.98 -5.74 -7.58
C VAL A 83 -8.65 -4.91 -8.66
N ALA A 84 -9.70 -5.45 -9.29
CA ALA A 84 -10.45 -4.75 -10.34
C ALA A 84 -11.19 -3.51 -9.81
N GLU A 85 -11.84 -3.62 -8.64
CA GLU A 85 -12.54 -2.50 -8.01
C GLU A 85 -11.57 -1.38 -7.59
N ILE A 86 -10.43 -1.72 -6.98
CA ILE A 86 -9.41 -0.72 -6.62
C ILE A 86 -8.84 -0.07 -7.89
N GLN A 87 -8.55 -0.82 -8.95
CA GLN A 87 -8.11 -0.25 -10.21
C GLN A 87 -9.17 0.69 -10.82
N ALA A 88 -10.46 0.37 -10.71
CA ALA A 88 -11.54 1.20 -11.19
C ALA A 88 -11.71 2.48 -10.36
N LEU A 89 -11.55 2.40 -9.03
CA LEU A 89 -11.50 3.55 -8.13
C LEU A 89 -10.38 4.51 -8.55
N LEU A 90 -9.15 4.01 -8.66
CA LEU A 90 -7.96 4.82 -8.91
C LEU A 90 -7.87 5.39 -10.33
N ARG A 91 -8.55 4.76 -11.31
CA ARG A 91 -8.58 5.26 -12.70
C ARG A 91 -9.38 6.56 -12.86
N LYS A 92 -10.33 6.85 -11.98
CA LYS A 92 -11.24 7.99 -12.13
C LYS A 92 -10.54 9.35 -12.00
N ASP A 93 -9.42 9.41 -11.27
CA ASP A 93 -8.83 10.68 -10.89
C ASP A 93 -7.61 11.09 -11.72
N HIS A 94 -7.24 10.34 -12.75
CA HIS A 94 -6.16 10.66 -13.70
C HIS A 94 -4.79 11.03 -13.08
N HIS A 95 -4.61 10.83 -11.78
CA HIS A 95 -3.37 11.17 -11.08
C HIS A 95 -2.30 10.11 -11.35
N GLN A 96 -1.13 10.55 -11.81
CA GLN A 96 0.05 9.70 -11.86
C GLN A 96 0.61 9.52 -10.44
N GLY A 97 1.07 8.30 -10.12
CA GLY A 97 1.82 8.04 -8.90
C GLY A 97 0.97 7.77 -7.64
N ILE A 98 -0.31 7.39 -7.77
CA ILE A 98 -1.18 7.07 -6.63
C ILE A 98 -0.65 5.90 -5.80
N GLY A 99 -0.09 4.88 -6.45
CA GLY A 99 0.37 3.67 -5.79
C GLY A 99 0.51 2.48 -6.73
N PHE A 100 0.70 1.30 -6.17
CA PHE A 100 0.71 0.03 -6.90
C PHE A 100 0.27 -1.13 -6.01
N MET A 101 -0.13 -2.24 -6.63
CA MET A 101 -0.52 -3.46 -5.95
C MET A 101 0.27 -4.64 -6.47
N PHE A 102 0.60 -5.59 -5.61
CA PHE A 102 1.22 -6.85 -5.99
C PHE A 102 0.76 -7.97 -5.05
N THR A 103 1.06 -9.21 -5.44
CA THR A 103 0.73 -10.37 -4.61
C THR A 103 1.97 -11.15 -4.24
N VAL A 104 1.94 -11.75 -3.05
CA VAL A 104 2.96 -12.69 -2.57
C VAL A 104 2.26 -14.02 -2.26
N PRO A 105 2.77 -15.17 -2.71
CA PRO A 105 2.21 -16.46 -2.34
C PRO A 105 2.29 -16.66 -0.82
N VAL A 106 1.20 -17.12 -0.22
CA VAL A 106 1.17 -17.53 1.18
C VAL A 106 0.78 -19.00 1.22
N ASP A 107 1.69 -19.80 1.77
CA ASP A 107 1.53 -21.25 1.88
C ASP A 107 0.79 -21.64 3.16
N ASN A 108 1.08 -20.95 4.27
CA ASN A 108 0.53 -21.28 5.58
C ASN A 108 0.12 -20.01 6.36
N ILE A 109 -0.94 -20.11 7.16
CA ILE A 109 -1.36 -19.09 8.12
C ILE A 109 -1.53 -19.78 9.48
N PHE A 110 -0.89 -19.23 10.51
CA PHE A 110 -1.01 -19.70 11.88
C PHE A 110 -1.77 -18.66 12.70
N LEU A 111 -2.94 -19.05 13.21
CA LEU A 111 -3.75 -18.17 14.06
C LEU A 111 -3.25 -18.28 15.51
N ILE A 112 -2.88 -17.14 16.09
CA ILE A 112 -2.63 -17.03 17.52
C ILE A 112 -3.99 -16.81 18.20
N LYS A 113 -4.48 -17.85 18.87
CA LYS A 113 -5.67 -17.75 19.73
C LYS A 113 -5.21 -17.51 21.16
N ASN A 114 -5.78 -16.51 21.83
CA ASN A 114 -5.69 -16.48 23.29
C ASN A 114 -6.50 -17.66 23.84
N GLY A 115 -5.95 -18.37 24.83
CA GLY A 115 -6.65 -19.49 25.47
C GLY A 115 -7.90 -18.98 26.18
N ASN A 116 -9.05 -19.44 25.68
CA ASN A 116 -10.44 -19.28 26.15
C ASN A 116 -10.91 -17.89 26.57
#